data_AF-A0A0Q4D5X1-F1
#
_entry.id   AF-A0A0Q4D5X1-F1
#
_cell.length_a   1.000
_cell.length_b   1.000
_cell.length_c   1.000
_cell.angle_alpha   90.00
_cell.angle_beta   90.00
_cell.angle_gamma   90.00
#
_symmetry.space_group_name_H-M   'P 1'
#
loop_
_entity.id
_entity.type
_entity.pdbx_description
1 polymer ?
#
loop_
_entity_poly.entity_id
_entity_poly.type
_entity_poly.pdbx_seq_one_letter_code
_entity_poly.pdbx_strand_id
1 'polypeptide(L)'
;MVDNGIRLLTGYDPKFRCFEIESVGGTRINQFVGPRRCYDFLPPRSYDGIYVDEFEGRRFVPIDWPSGRNYTAPSIWFDVDEASNLRAARAFASNFGKRDGQYRLWRVRFVGRETVRPGRYGHMGMSKRLLLVDRMVKADLLLTHYDYLPDGFDPRTINSDNRR
;
A
#
# COMPACT_ATOMS: atom_id res chain seq x y z
N MET A 1 -8.14 -8.86 -11.67
CA MET A 1 -7.87 -9.89 -12.68
C MET A 1 -6.51 -9.57 -13.26
N VAL A 2 -5.60 -10.53 -13.29
CA VAL A 2 -4.32 -10.36 -14.00
C VAL A 2 -4.65 -10.16 -15.47
N ASP A 3 -4.01 -9.19 -16.11
CA ASP A 3 -4.20 -8.93 -17.53
C ASP A 3 -3.73 -10.15 -18.34
N ASN A 4 -4.68 -10.85 -18.96
CA ASN A 4 -4.39 -12.04 -19.77
C ASN A 4 -3.50 -11.70 -20.97
N GLY A 5 -3.52 -10.45 -21.46
CA GLY A 5 -2.66 -10.00 -22.55
C GLY A 5 -1.18 -10.05 -22.19
N ILE A 6 -0.81 -9.62 -20.98
CA ILE A 6 0.59 -9.68 -20.52
C ILE A 6 1.02 -11.11 -20.29
N ARG A 7 0.16 -11.95 -19.70
CA ARG A 7 0.46 -13.38 -19.48
C ARG A 7 0.72 -14.13 -20.78
N LEU A 8 0.00 -13.79 -21.86
CA LEU A 8 0.22 -14.34 -23.20
C LEU A 8 1.57 -13.94 -23.80
N LEU A 9 2.02 -12.70 -23.57
CA LEU A 9 3.26 -12.17 -24.14
C LEU A 9 4.52 -12.51 -23.33
N THR A 10 4.40 -12.68 -22.01
CA THR A 10 5.56 -12.81 -21.09
C THR A 10 5.63 -14.16 -20.36
N GLY A 11 4.63 -15.03 -20.55
CA GLY A 11 4.53 -16.31 -19.88
C GLY A 11 4.25 -16.19 -18.37
N TYR A 12 4.68 -17.21 -17.61
CA TYR A 12 4.48 -17.29 -16.15
C TYR A 12 5.65 -16.73 -15.33
N ASP A 13 6.74 -16.27 -15.97
CA ASP A 13 7.92 -15.79 -15.26
C ASP A 13 7.69 -14.37 -14.69
N PRO A 14 7.67 -14.19 -13.36
CA PRO A 14 7.49 -12.88 -12.74
C PRO A 14 8.55 -11.85 -13.14
N LYS A 15 9.76 -12.28 -13.55
CA LYS A 15 10.83 -11.36 -13.98
C LYS A 15 10.49 -10.63 -15.28
N PHE A 16 9.76 -11.26 -16.20
CA PHE A 16 9.42 -10.67 -17.49
C PHE A 16 7.98 -10.14 -17.53
N ARG A 17 7.08 -10.65 -16.68
CA ARG A 17 5.67 -10.21 -16.58
C ARG A 17 5.50 -8.84 -15.92
N CYS A 18 6.42 -8.47 -15.06
CA CYS A 18 6.27 -7.30 -14.19
C CYS A 18 6.93 -6.04 -14.74
N PHE A 19 7.67 -6.15 -15.84
CA PHE A 19 8.40 -5.05 -16.43
C PHE A 19 8.18 -5.00 -17.95
N GLU A 20 7.90 -3.81 -18.47
CA GLU A 20 7.88 -3.53 -19.90
C GLU A 20 9.13 -2.72 -20.26
N ILE A 21 9.68 -2.93 -21.46
CA ILE A 21 10.82 -2.15 -21.94
C ILE A 21 10.29 -0.87 -22.57
N GLU A 22 10.57 0.26 -21.93
CA GLU A 22 10.27 1.59 -22.46
C GLU A 22 11.55 2.24 -22.99
N SER A 23 11.47 2.96 -24.11
CA SER A 23 12.61 3.70 -24.66
C SER A 23 12.43 5.19 -24.42
N VAL A 24 13.16 5.73 -23.46
CA VAL A 24 13.14 7.16 -23.11
C VAL A 24 14.46 7.79 -23.58
N GLY A 25 14.40 8.69 -24.57
CA GLY A 25 15.59 9.37 -25.10
C GLY A 25 16.65 8.44 -25.69
N GLY A 26 16.24 7.29 -26.24
CA GLY A 26 17.15 6.26 -26.78
C GLY A 26 17.72 5.29 -25.74
N THR A 27 17.44 5.50 -24.45
CA THR A 27 17.79 4.56 -23.38
C THR A 27 16.63 3.60 -23.12
N ARG A 28 16.91 2.29 -23.12
CA ARG A 28 15.94 1.26 -22.75
C ARG A 28 15.89 1.13 -21.24
N ILE A 29 14.72 1.37 -20.65
CA ILE A 29 14.45 1.21 -19.22
C ILE A 29 13.41 0.11 -19.00
N ASN A 30 13.57 -0.67 -17.94
CA ASN A 30 12.56 -1.63 -17.49
C ASN A 30 11.55 -0.90 -16.61
N GLN A 31 10.38 -0.58 -17.15
CA GLN A 31 9.31 0.08 -16.43
C GLN A 31 8.43 -0.95 -15.74
N PHE A 32 8.22 -0.80 -14.43
CA PHE A 32 7.31 -1.67 -13.68
C PHE A 32 5.85 -1.44 -14.09
N VAL A 33 5.15 -2.49 -14.51
CA VAL A 33 3.78 -2.39 -15.07
C VAL A 33 2.68 -2.19 -14.01
N GLY A 34 3.06 -2.04 -12.74
CA GLY A 34 2.14 -1.87 -11.62
C GLY A 34 1.70 -3.19 -10.98
N PRO A 35 1.31 -3.14 -9.69
CA PRO A 35 1.04 -4.33 -8.88
C PRO A 35 -0.12 -5.15 -9.43
N ARG A 36 -1.19 -4.51 -9.91
CA ARG A 36 -2.41 -5.17 -10.43
C ARG A 36 -2.15 -6.08 -11.62
N ARG A 37 -1.25 -5.68 -12.50
CA ARG A 37 -0.82 -6.43 -13.69
C ARG A 37 0.24 -7.48 -13.33
N CYS A 38 1.17 -7.11 -12.46
CA CYS A 38 2.32 -7.94 -12.09
C CYS A 38 1.98 -9.11 -11.15
N TYR A 39 1.17 -8.91 -10.11
CA TYR A 39 0.99 -9.89 -9.03
C TYR A 39 -0.32 -10.67 -9.11
N ASP A 40 -0.31 -11.88 -8.55
CA ASP A 40 -1.51 -12.66 -8.31
C ASP A 40 -2.08 -12.30 -6.93
N PHE A 41 -3.39 -12.04 -6.89
CA PHE A 41 -4.09 -11.57 -5.70
C PHE A 41 -5.19 -12.53 -5.27
N LEU A 42 -5.42 -12.60 -3.96
CA LEU A 42 -6.62 -13.20 -3.39
C LEU A 42 -7.88 -12.42 -3.82
N PRO A 43 -9.07 -13.04 -3.73
CA PRO A 43 -10.33 -12.34 -3.95
C PRO A 43 -10.44 -11.08 -3.08
N PRO A 44 -11.13 -10.02 -3.56
CA PRO A 44 -11.35 -8.82 -2.78
C PRO A 44 -12.04 -9.11 -1.46
N ARG A 45 -11.57 -8.47 -0.38
CA ARG A 45 -12.22 -8.50 0.93
C ARG A 45 -12.16 -7.13 1.60
N SER A 46 -12.98 -6.95 2.62
CA SER A 46 -12.97 -5.76 3.47
C SER A 46 -11.80 -5.82 4.44
N TYR A 47 -11.17 -4.67 4.66
CA TYR A 47 -10.10 -4.47 5.63
C TYR A 47 -10.40 -3.24 6.48
N ASP A 48 -9.93 -3.30 7.72
CA ASP A 48 -9.96 -2.20 8.67
C ASP A 48 -8.64 -2.16 9.43
N GLY A 49 -8.01 -0.99 9.50
CA GLY A 49 -6.66 -0.88 10.03
C GLY A 49 -6.12 0.53 10.02
N ILE A 50 -4.83 0.63 10.28
CA ILE A 50 -4.07 1.88 10.21
C ILE A 50 -3.22 1.85 8.95
N TYR A 51 -3.36 2.87 8.11
CA TYR A 51 -2.38 3.19 7.08
C TYR A 51 -1.36 4.17 7.66
N VAL A 52 -0.08 3.85 7.47
CA VAL A 52 1.03 4.69 7.88
C VAL A 52 1.76 5.15 6.63
N ASP A 53 1.69 6.47 6.42
CA ASP A 53 2.41 7.20 5.38
C ASP A 53 3.79 7.57 5.94
N GLU A 54 4.82 6.85 5.53
CA GLU A 54 6.23 7.05 5.89
C GLU A 54 7.03 7.45 4.63
N PHE A 55 8.15 8.16 4.80
CA PHE A 55 8.95 8.69 3.68
C PHE A 55 9.28 7.65 2.60
N GLU A 56 9.78 6.48 2.99
CA GLU A 56 10.03 5.33 2.11
C GLU A 56 9.07 4.16 2.36
N GLY A 57 8.07 4.35 3.22
CA GLY A 57 7.21 3.29 3.73
C GLY A 57 5.74 3.57 3.46
N ARG A 58 5.05 2.62 2.84
CA ARG A 58 3.59 2.61 2.80
C ARG A 58 3.13 1.38 3.51
N ARG A 59 2.78 1.50 4.79
CA ARG A 59 2.53 0.34 5.65
C ARG A 59 1.08 0.25 6.06
N PHE A 60 0.56 -0.97 6.12
CA PHE A 60 -0.75 -1.27 6.67
C PHE A 60 -0.65 -2.13 7.92
N VAL A 61 -1.38 -1.73 8.95
CA VAL A 61 -1.52 -2.47 10.22
C VAL A 61 -3.00 -2.86 10.39
N PRO A 62 -3.36 -4.16 10.28
CA PRO A 62 -4.71 -4.62 10.58
C PRO A 62 -5.12 -4.27 12.01
N ILE A 63 -6.39 -3.92 12.24
CA ILE A 63 -6.85 -3.52 13.59
C ILE A 63 -6.74 -4.66 14.62
N ASP A 64 -6.98 -5.88 14.16
CA ASP A 64 -6.98 -7.13 14.91
C ASP A 64 -5.55 -7.70 15.12
N TRP A 65 -4.52 -7.01 14.63
CA TRP A 65 -3.14 -7.43 14.82
C TRP A 65 -2.74 -7.41 16.32
N PRO A 66 -2.10 -8.46 16.86
CA PRO A 66 -1.70 -8.51 18.27
C PRO A 66 -0.86 -7.29 18.70
N SER A 67 -1.20 -6.68 19.83
CA SER A 67 -0.45 -5.56 20.44
C SER A 67 0.90 -5.98 21.01
N GLY A 68 1.90 -5.09 20.92
CA GLY A 68 3.21 -5.26 21.56
C GLY A 68 4.27 -4.33 20.95
N ARG A 69 5.53 -4.41 21.43
CA ARG A 69 6.67 -3.58 20.97
C ARG A 69 6.97 -3.67 19.46
N ASN A 70 6.36 -4.62 18.75
CA ASN A 70 6.59 -4.92 17.34
C ASN A 70 5.40 -4.49 16.45
N TYR A 71 4.82 -3.31 16.66
CA TYR A 71 3.85 -2.71 15.71
C TYR A 71 4.46 -2.45 14.30
N THR A 72 5.79 -2.54 14.17
CA THR A 72 6.55 -2.57 12.92
C THR A 72 6.52 -3.95 12.22
N ALA A 73 6.06 -5.02 12.89
CA ALA A 73 6.08 -6.38 12.35
C ALA A 73 5.09 -6.71 11.22
N PRO A 74 3.90 -6.09 11.09
CA PRO A 74 3.13 -6.27 9.87
C PRO A 74 3.83 -5.53 8.74
N SER A 75 4.64 -6.27 7.99
CA SER A 75 5.33 -5.81 6.78
C SER A 75 4.40 -5.96 5.57
N ILE A 76 3.24 -5.32 5.66
CA ILE A 76 2.24 -5.26 4.58
C ILE A 76 2.40 -3.93 3.87
N TRP A 77 2.85 -3.98 2.61
CA TRP A 77 2.90 -2.81 1.75
C TRP A 77 1.48 -2.41 1.36
N PHE A 78 1.11 -1.16 1.62
CA PHE A 78 -0.18 -0.60 1.24
C PHE A 78 -0.03 0.16 -0.08
N ASP A 79 -0.84 -0.19 -1.07
CA ASP A 79 -0.76 0.45 -2.39
C ASP A 79 -2.12 0.82 -2.96
N VAL A 80 -2.10 1.86 -3.78
CA VAL A 80 -3.23 2.30 -4.60
C VAL A 80 -2.73 2.48 -6.03
N ASP A 81 -3.58 2.24 -7.01
CA ASP A 81 -3.28 2.47 -8.41
C ASP A 81 -4.40 3.30 -9.08
N GLU A 82 -4.26 3.54 -10.37
CA GLU A 82 -5.22 4.34 -11.14
C GLU A 82 -6.64 3.73 -11.15
N ALA A 83 -6.76 2.41 -10.92
CA ALA A 83 -8.04 1.73 -10.83
C ALA A 83 -8.65 1.78 -9.42
N SER A 84 -7.90 2.23 -8.40
CA SER A 84 -8.40 2.39 -7.04
C SER A 84 -9.44 3.50 -6.95
N ASN A 85 -10.65 3.19 -6.49
CA ASN A 85 -11.68 4.19 -6.24
C ASN A 85 -11.49 4.83 -4.85
N LEU A 86 -11.00 6.07 -4.82
CA LEU A 86 -10.77 6.84 -3.59
C LEU A 86 -11.81 7.96 -3.35
N ARG A 87 -12.92 7.99 -4.11
CA ARG A 87 -13.89 9.12 -4.09
C ARG A 87 -14.49 9.41 -2.72
N ALA A 88 -14.66 8.38 -1.88
CA ALA A 88 -15.20 8.49 -0.52
C ALA A 88 -14.18 9.03 0.50
N ALA A 89 -12.92 9.19 0.12
CA ALA A 89 -11.81 9.58 0.99
C ALA A 89 -10.90 10.61 0.31
N ARG A 90 -11.49 11.73 -0.14
CA ARG A 90 -10.77 12.77 -0.90
C ARG A 90 -9.54 13.33 -0.18
N ALA A 91 -9.63 13.54 1.13
CA ALA A 91 -8.50 14.03 1.93
C ALA A 91 -7.36 13.01 2.00
N PHE A 92 -7.67 11.72 2.07
CA PHE A 92 -6.65 10.67 1.95
C PHE A 92 -6.04 10.67 0.55
N ALA A 93 -6.86 10.70 -0.49
CA ALA A 93 -6.41 10.67 -1.88
C ALA A 93 -5.47 11.83 -2.22
N SER A 94 -5.75 13.04 -1.70
CA SER A 94 -4.90 14.21 -1.93
C SER A 94 -3.59 14.20 -1.13
N ASN A 95 -3.45 13.32 -0.14
CA ASN A 95 -2.24 13.19 0.68
C ASN A 95 -1.47 11.89 0.43
N PHE A 96 -2.06 10.92 -0.27
CA PHE A 96 -1.44 9.62 -0.50
C PHE A 96 -0.11 9.76 -1.25
N GLY A 97 0.98 9.27 -0.65
CA GLY A 97 2.30 9.27 -1.27
C GLY A 97 2.90 10.67 -1.45
N LYS A 98 2.42 11.68 -0.71
CA LYS A 98 3.03 13.01 -0.69
C LYS A 98 4.46 12.92 -0.16
N ARG A 99 5.37 13.62 -0.85
CA ARG A 99 6.78 13.72 -0.49
C ARG A 99 7.09 15.06 0.16
N ASP A 100 6.34 15.41 1.18
CA ASP A 100 6.47 16.69 1.91
C ASP A 100 7.13 16.54 3.29
N GLY A 101 7.77 15.39 3.53
CA GLY A 101 8.47 15.10 4.78
C GLY A 101 7.55 14.82 5.98
N GLN A 102 6.23 14.82 5.79
CA GLN A 102 5.29 14.55 6.88
C GLN A 102 4.90 13.08 6.93
N TYR A 103 4.90 12.53 8.13
CA TYR A 103 4.35 11.22 8.45
C TYR A 103 2.88 11.35 8.79
N ARG A 104 2.04 10.50 8.21
CA ARG A 104 0.58 10.58 8.43
C ARG A 104 0.01 9.23 8.78
N LEU A 105 -0.80 9.21 9.83
CA LEU A 105 -1.48 8.02 10.28
C LEU A 105 -2.97 8.17 10.00
N TRP A 106 -3.52 7.19 9.30
CA TRP A 106 -4.90 7.20 8.89
C TRP A 106 -5.59 5.96 9.42
N ARG A 107 -6.75 6.12 10.04
CA ARG A 107 -7.70 5.02 10.23
C ARG A 107 -8.38 4.78 8.89
N VAL A 108 -8.19 3.61 8.30
CA VAL A 108 -8.72 3.30 6.96
C VAL A 108 -9.63 2.08 6.98
N ARG A 109 -10.73 2.16 6.24
CA ARG A 109 -11.60 1.04 5.88
C ARG A 109 -11.72 0.98 4.38
N PHE A 110 -11.50 -0.18 3.79
CA PHE A 110 -11.51 -0.32 2.34
C PHE A 110 -11.82 -1.76 1.90
N VAL A 111 -12.17 -1.91 0.63
CA VAL A 111 -12.13 -3.20 -0.07
C VAL A 111 -10.83 -3.25 -0.86
N GLY A 112 -10.06 -4.32 -0.69
CA GLY A 112 -8.77 -4.49 -1.34
C GLY A 112 -8.44 -5.95 -1.57
N ARG A 113 -7.24 -6.20 -2.09
CA ARG A 113 -6.74 -7.53 -2.38
C ARG A 113 -5.33 -7.69 -1.84
N GLU A 114 -5.05 -8.84 -1.24
CA GLU A 114 -3.72 -9.18 -0.76
C GLU A 114 -3.05 -10.15 -1.73
N THR A 115 -1.73 -10.07 -1.86
CA THR A 115 -0.96 -11.01 -2.68
C THR A 115 -1.13 -12.44 -2.19
N VAL A 116 -1.31 -13.39 -3.11
CA VAL A 116 -1.50 -14.81 -2.78
C VAL A 116 -0.30 -15.36 -2.03
N ARG A 117 0.90 -15.05 -2.53
CA ARG A 117 2.17 -15.55 -1.98
C ARG A 117 2.87 -14.47 -1.15
N PRO A 118 3.54 -14.84 -0.05
CA PRO A 118 4.50 -13.95 0.57
C PRO A 118 5.69 -13.73 -0.39
N GLY A 119 6.34 -12.58 -0.28
CA GLY A 119 7.39 -12.18 -1.22
C GLY A 119 8.18 -10.98 -0.71
N ARG A 120 8.69 -10.19 -1.65
CA ARG A 120 9.43 -8.96 -1.40
C ARG A 120 8.73 -7.82 -2.14
N TYR A 121 7.94 -7.06 -1.41
CA TYR A 121 7.08 -6.00 -1.95
C TYR A 121 7.46 -4.63 -1.38
N GLY A 122 7.00 -3.57 -2.06
CA GLY A 122 7.24 -2.20 -1.64
C GLY A 122 8.67 -1.73 -1.84
N HIS A 123 9.02 -0.64 -1.16
CA HIS A 123 10.36 -0.05 -1.24
C HIS A 123 11.43 -1.08 -0.88
N MET A 124 12.38 -1.30 -1.79
CA MET A 124 13.47 -2.29 -1.70
C MET A 124 13.04 -3.73 -1.32
N GLY A 125 11.75 -4.06 -1.50
CA GLY A 125 11.22 -5.37 -1.16
C GLY A 125 11.18 -5.66 0.34
N MET A 126 11.01 -4.63 1.18
CA MET A 126 10.99 -4.74 2.65
C MET A 126 9.69 -5.35 3.21
N SER A 127 8.63 -5.41 2.41
CA SER A 127 7.34 -5.96 2.83
C SER A 127 7.14 -7.41 2.39
N LYS A 128 6.67 -8.27 3.30
CA LYS A 128 6.37 -9.68 3.00
C LYS A 128 5.08 -9.87 2.22
N ARG A 129 4.16 -8.91 2.31
CA ARG A 129 2.87 -8.91 1.61
C ARG A 129 2.65 -7.56 0.95
N LEU A 130 1.81 -7.54 -0.08
CA LEU A 130 1.24 -6.31 -0.63
C LEU A 130 -0.28 -6.38 -0.55
N LEU A 131 -0.86 -5.26 -0.18
CA LEU A 131 -2.28 -5.02 -0.18
C LEU A 131 -2.58 -3.90 -1.18
N LEU A 132 -3.38 -4.21 -2.18
CA LEU A 132 -3.82 -3.28 -3.22
C LEU A 132 -5.26 -2.85 -2.94
N VAL A 133 -5.50 -1.54 -2.83
CA VAL A 133 -6.85 -1.01 -2.61
C VAL A 133 -7.64 -1.07 -3.92
N ASP A 134 -8.84 -1.64 -3.87
CA ASP A 134 -9.82 -1.54 -4.97
C ASP A 134 -10.75 -0.34 -4.74
N ARG A 135 -11.26 -0.18 -3.51
CA ARG A 135 -12.17 0.91 -3.15
C ARG A 135 -11.98 1.34 -1.70
N MET A 136 -11.66 2.60 -1.48
CA MET A 136 -11.65 3.19 -0.15
C MET A 136 -13.09 3.45 0.31
N VAL A 137 -13.43 2.98 1.51
CA VAL A 137 -14.75 3.19 2.13
C VAL A 137 -14.69 4.40 3.06
N LYS A 138 -13.63 4.50 3.87
CA LYS A 138 -13.41 5.61 4.81
C LYS A 138 -11.93 5.77 5.10
N ALA A 139 -11.48 7.01 5.26
CA ALA A 139 -10.17 7.31 5.81
C ALA A 139 -10.26 8.54 6.71
N ASP A 140 -9.91 8.38 7.98
CA ASP A 140 -9.85 9.46 8.95
C ASP A 140 -8.38 9.72 9.30
N LEU A 141 -7.91 10.96 9.17
CA LEU A 141 -6.57 11.34 9.62
C LEU A 141 -6.55 11.31 11.16
N LEU A 142 -5.63 10.54 11.73
CA LEU A 142 -5.45 10.42 13.17
C LEU A 142 -4.35 11.36 13.68
N LEU A 143 -3.24 11.43 12.95
CA LEU A 143 -2.06 12.19 13.34
C LEU A 143 -1.23 12.56 12.12
N THR A 144 -0.66 13.76 12.17
CA THR A 144 0.45 14.18 11.32
C THR A 144 1.67 14.41 12.21
N HIS A 145 2.82 13.88 11.83
CA HIS A 145 4.09 14.05 12.53
C HIS A 145 5.16 14.54 11.55
N TYR A 146 6.08 15.37 12.03
CA TYR A 146 7.13 15.97 11.20
C TYR A 146 8.44 15.18 11.23
N ASP A 147 8.58 14.26 12.17
CA ASP A 147 9.73 13.38 12.36
C ASP A 147 9.31 11.90 12.26
N TYR A 148 10.29 10.98 12.33
CA TYR A 148 10.01 9.56 12.42
C TYR A 148 9.12 9.25 13.65
N LEU A 149 8.17 8.34 13.47
CA LEU A 149 7.37 7.87 14.61
C LEU A 149 8.29 7.21 15.65
N PRO A 150 8.10 7.48 16.95
CA PRO A 150 8.92 6.87 18.00
C PRO A 150 8.85 5.34 17.94
N ASP A 151 9.96 4.69 18.24
CA ASP A 151 9.98 3.24 18.43
C ASP A 151 8.99 2.84 19.54
N GLY A 152 8.16 1.86 19.23
CA GLY A 152 7.10 1.34 20.11
C GLY A 152 5.79 2.14 20.07
N PHE A 153 5.66 3.14 19.20
CA PHE A 153 4.41 3.89 19.05
C PHE A 153 3.28 3.01 18.53
N ASP A 154 2.26 2.73 19.36
CA ASP A 154 1.06 2.01 18.91
C ASP A 154 0.06 3.02 18.32
N PRO A 155 -0.11 3.06 16.98
CA PRO A 155 -1.01 4.03 16.36
C PRO A 155 -2.49 3.84 16.73
N ARG A 156 -2.85 2.75 17.41
CA ARG A 156 -4.22 2.52 17.90
C ARG A 156 -4.52 3.21 19.23
N THR A 157 -3.51 3.66 19.97
CA THR A 157 -3.74 4.44 21.20
C THR A 157 -4.12 5.88 20.90
N ILE A 158 -4.08 6.30 19.64
CA ILE A 158 -4.61 7.59 19.20
C ILE A 158 -6.13 7.51 19.28
N ASN A 159 -6.69 8.02 20.38
CA ASN A 159 -8.14 8.14 20.54
C ASN A 159 -8.71 8.94 19.36
N SER A 160 -9.61 8.31 18.61
CA SER A 160 -10.39 8.95 17.54
C SER A 160 -11.41 9.99 18.05
N ASP A 161 -11.43 10.25 19.36
CA ASP A 161 -12.44 11.08 20.04
C ASP A 161 -12.09 12.58 20.13
N ASN A 162 -10.89 12.99 19.71
CA ASN A 162 -10.58 14.41 19.58
C ASN A 162 -11.09 14.98 18.24
N ARG A 163 -12.41 15.02 18.09
CA ARG A 163 -13.08 16.00 17.23
C ARG A 163 -13.25 17.29 18.03
N ARG A 164 -12.38 18.27 17.80
CA ARG A 164 -12.72 19.69 17.94
C ARG A 164 -12.69 20.32 16.55
#